data_AF-A0A9N8EWD5-F1
#
_entry.id   AF-A0A9N8EWD5-F1
#
_cell.length_a   1.000
_cell.length_b   1.000
_cell.length_c   1.000
_cell.angle_alpha   90.00
_cell.angle_beta   90.00
_cell.angle_gamma   90.00
#
_symmetry.space_group_name_H-M   'P 1'
#
loop_
_entity.id
_entity.type
_entity.pdbx_description
1 polymer ?
#
loop_
_entity_poly.entity_id
_entity_poly.type
_entity_poly.pdbx_seq_one_letter_code
_entity_poly.pdbx_strand_id
1 'polypeptide(L)'
;MMDNNRKRGGMLYLKTRKTASSTAAGVNLRIARNLAKRLDLAKPAQFCPAGFHHTKASKLYSQRDKTRSFLWTTLREPTQRLISDFNYFVLSRHPNITATINYNVSMPMPTTTEQDPTTRLFEAWAHRQRDHYLKVLPLQRVVKPRATHAEKLQAIQTIIDNDYDFIAITERLDESLVVLQLLLPDLPLQDLLYLKGAKTSGGYDDGVFQGTCYYIQPTIVTPGMHALVQTPEWNTQIVQYERALYQAANQSLDDTIAQLGKQVVARQLKAFRQLQQHAVQQCAHDTVFPCNAVTGQKNLHNDCLWADSGCGADCLDRVGVP
;
A
#
# COMPACT_ATOMS: atom_id res chain seq x y z
N MET A 1 15.92 -8.02 13.20
CA MET A 1 14.81 -8.72 13.87
C MET A 1 13.79 -9.20 12.83
N MET A 2 14.01 -10.39 12.24
CA MET A 2 12.99 -11.30 11.69
C MET A 2 13.72 -12.61 11.38
N ASP A 3 13.36 -13.66 12.11
CA ASP A 3 13.77 -15.04 11.82
C ASP A 3 13.16 -15.49 10.49
N ASN A 4 13.92 -16.23 9.67
CA ASN A 4 13.48 -16.76 8.38
C ASN A 4 12.20 -17.62 8.49
N ASN A 5 11.91 -18.19 9.67
CA ASN A 5 10.66 -18.91 9.95
C ASN A 5 9.40 -18.03 9.88
N ARG A 6 9.49 -16.71 10.01
CA ARG A 6 8.32 -15.80 9.93
C ARG A 6 7.75 -15.61 8.52
N LYS A 7 8.39 -16.16 7.49
CA LYS A 7 7.94 -16.04 6.09
C LYS A 7 6.96 -17.13 5.65
N ARG A 8 6.76 -18.17 6.48
CA ARG A 8 5.95 -19.34 6.14
C ARG A 8 4.56 -19.38 6.79
N GLY A 9 4.33 -18.61 7.86
CA GLY A 9 3.09 -18.63 8.65
C GLY A 9 2.74 -17.27 9.25
N GLY A 10 1.49 -17.09 9.68
CA GLY A 10 0.97 -15.89 10.34
C GLY A 10 0.32 -14.87 9.39
N MET A 11 0.26 -13.60 9.82
CA MET A 11 -0.35 -12.52 9.04
C MET A 11 0.69 -11.89 8.09
N LEU A 12 0.57 -12.19 6.79
CA LEU A 12 1.53 -11.80 5.77
C LEU A 12 0.93 -10.69 4.90
N TYR A 13 1.68 -9.61 4.71
CA TYR A 13 1.26 -8.48 3.89
C TYR A 13 2.32 -8.11 2.86
N LEU A 14 2.00 -8.19 1.57
CA LEU A 14 2.90 -7.65 0.55
C LEU A 14 2.64 -6.16 0.35
N LYS A 15 3.64 -5.31 0.61
CA LYS A 15 3.52 -3.87 0.41
C LYS A 15 3.73 -3.52 -1.06
N THR A 16 2.67 -3.22 -1.79
CA THR A 16 2.75 -2.58 -3.12
C THR A 16 3.02 -1.08 -2.97
N ARG A 17 3.63 -0.44 -3.98
CA ARG A 17 3.99 0.98 -3.87
C ARG A 17 2.76 1.87 -4.06
N LYS A 18 2.60 2.85 -3.15
CA LYS A 18 1.61 3.94 -3.24
C LYS A 18 0.14 3.52 -3.27
N THR A 19 -0.15 2.43 -2.57
CA THR A 19 -1.46 1.78 -2.41
C THR A 19 -1.91 1.81 -0.94
N ALA A 20 -1.64 2.93 -0.24
CA ALA A 20 -1.80 3.02 1.22
C ALA A 20 -1.04 1.93 2.01
N SER A 21 0.03 1.36 1.44
CA SER A 21 0.65 0.16 2.00
C SER A 21 1.36 0.34 3.33
N SER A 22 1.66 1.57 3.74
CA SER A 22 2.21 1.81 5.09
C SER A 22 1.13 1.82 6.16
N THR A 23 -0.07 2.31 5.81
CA THR A 23 -1.28 2.19 6.62
C THR A 23 -1.66 0.72 6.78
N ALA A 24 -1.76 -0.02 5.67
CA ALA A 24 -2.10 -1.45 5.69
C ALA A 24 -1.05 -2.29 6.41
N ALA A 25 0.25 -1.99 6.28
CA ALA A 25 1.29 -2.62 7.09
C ALA A 25 1.14 -2.31 8.59
N GLY A 26 0.73 -1.08 8.94
CA GLY A 26 0.41 -0.72 10.31
C GLY A 26 -0.73 -1.55 10.88
N VAL A 27 -1.81 -1.70 10.11
CA VAL A 27 -2.94 -2.59 10.46
C VAL A 27 -2.46 -4.03 10.63
N ASN A 28 -1.70 -4.57 9.66
CA ASN A 28 -1.11 -5.92 9.73
C ASN A 28 -0.33 -6.16 11.04
N LEU A 29 0.49 -5.19 11.43
CA LEU A 29 1.28 -5.25 12.66
C LEU A 29 0.41 -5.14 13.91
N ARG A 30 -0.60 -4.26 13.92
CA ARG A 30 -1.53 -4.10 15.05
C ARG A 30 -2.32 -5.39 15.29
N ILE A 31 -2.85 -6.02 14.24
CA ILE A 31 -3.51 -7.32 14.34
C ILE A 31 -2.60 -8.34 15.04
N ALA A 32 -1.37 -8.50 14.55
CA ALA A 32 -0.43 -9.47 15.09
C ALA A 32 -0.01 -9.17 16.53
N ARG A 33 0.17 -7.89 16.89
CA ARG A 33 0.49 -7.45 18.25
C ARG A 33 -0.66 -7.71 19.21
N ASN A 34 -1.86 -7.31 18.83
CA ASN A 34 -3.02 -7.35 19.71
C ASN A 34 -3.51 -8.79 19.91
N LEU A 35 -3.41 -9.63 18.89
CA LEU A 35 -3.64 -11.06 19.03
C LEU A 35 -2.62 -11.71 19.99
N ALA A 36 -1.33 -11.37 19.90
CA ALA A 36 -0.33 -11.90 20.83
C ALA A 36 -0.60 -11.49 22.28
N LYS A 37 -1.04 -10.24 22.50
CA LYS A 37 -1.48 -9.76 23.83
C LYS A 37 -2.66 -10.57 24.35
N ARG A 38 -3.68 -10.83 23.52
CA ARG A 38 -4.87 -11.61 23.93
C ARG A 38 -4.57 -13.07 24.22
N LEU A 39 -3.60 -13.65 23.52
CA LEU A 39 -3.16 -15.04 23.70
C LEU A 39 -2.16 -15.22 24.84
N ASP A 40 -1.81 -14.15 25.56
CA ASP A 40 -0.79 -14.13 26.62
C ASP A 40 0.50 -14.84 26.22
N LEU A 41 0.93 -14.64 24.96
CA LEU A 41 2.16 -15.25 24.47
C LEU A 41 3.34 -14.63 25.22
N ALA A 42 3.92 -15.41 26.14
CA ALA A 42 5.01 -15.00 27.02
C ALA A 42 6.11 -14.22 26.27
N LYS A 43 6.65 -13.19 26.91
CA LYS A 43 7.81 -12.45 26.39
C LYS A 43 8.91 -13.47 26.04
N PRO A 44 9.48 -13.38 24.82
CA PRO A 44 9.70 -12.14 24.09
C PRO A 44 8.75 -11.85 22.90
N ALA A 45 7.67 -12.61 22.69
CA ALA A 45 6.83 -12.43 21.51
C ALA A 45 5.89 -11.21 21.61
N GLN A 46 6.39 -10.00 21.33
CA GLN A 46 5.55 -8.79 21.18
C GLN A 46 4.52 -8.90 20.05
N PHE A 47 4.65 -9.88 19.16
CA PHE A 47 3.80 -10.07 17.99
C PHE A 47 3.63 -11.56 17.70
N CYS A 48 2.44 -11.95 17.25
CA CYS A 48 2.27 -13.17 16.48
C CYS A 48 3.14 -13.11 15.22
N PRO A 49 3.50 -14.25 14.59
CA PRO A 49 4.22 -14.23 13.33
C PRO A 49 3.51 -13.34 12.30
N ALA A 50 4.24 -12.35 11.78
CA ALA A 50 3.75 -11.41 10.81
C ALA A 50 4.89 -10.90 9.92
N GLY A 51 4.57 -10.62 8.66
CA GLY A 51 5.54 -10.10 7.69
C GLY A 51 4.92 -8.98 6.86
N PHE A 52 5.70 -7.93 6.57
CA PHE A 52 5.25 -6.81 5.73
C PHE A 52 6.44 -6.22 4.96
N HIS A 53 6.47 -6.40 3.64
CA HIS A 53 7.68 -6.04 2.87
C HIS A 53 7.40 -5.47 1.48
N HIS A 54 8.28 -4.56 1.04
CA HIS A 54 8.37 -4.08 -0.33
C HIS A 54 9.38 -4.91 -1.13
N THR A 55 8.95 -6.04 -1.68
CA THR A 55 9.76 -6.85 -2.61
C THR A 55 8.85 -7.72 -3.48
N LYS A 56 9.42 -8.65 -4.24
CA LYS A 56 8.64 -9.62 -5.02
C LYS A 56 8.06 -10.68 -4.08
N ALA A 57 6.76 -10.93 -4.20
CA ALA A 57 6.07 -11.96 -3.42
C ALA A 57 6.69 -13.34 -3.64
N SER A 58 7.11 -13.66 -4.86
CA SER A 58 7.86 -14.89 -5.17
C SER A 58 9.14 -15.11 -4.36
N LYS A 59 9.78 -14.04 -3.84
CA LYS A 59 10.95 -14.17 -2.97
C LYS A 59 10.61 -14.37 -1.50
N LEU A 60 9.40 -14.00 -1.09
CA LEU A 60 9.01 -14.01 0.32
C LEU A 60 8.02 -15.11 0.66
N TYR A 61 7.02 -15.29 -0.19
CA TYR A 61 5.80 -16.03 0.14
C TYR A 61 5.52 -17.18 -0.82
N SER A 62 6.43 -17.48 -1.76
CA SER A 62 6.34 -18.64 -2.66
C SER A 62 6.27 -19.98 -1.93
N GLN A 63 6.79 -20.04 -0.71
CA GLN A 63 6.78 -21.21 0.16
C GLN A 63 5.90 -21.03 1.40
N ARG A 64 4.91 -20.12 1.35
CA ARG A 64 4.00 -19.94 2.49
C ARG A 64 3.17 -21.21 2.71
N ASP A 65 2.93 -21.53 3.97
CA ASP A 65 1.94 -22.55 4.34
C ASP A 65 0.56 -21.89 4.37
N LYS A 66 -0.27 -22.18 3.36
CA LYS A 66 -1.63 -21.60 3.26
C LYS A 66 -2.55 -21.96 4.42
N THR A 67 -2.29 -23.09 5.09
CA THR A 67 -3.10 -23.52 6.25
C THR A 67 -2.72 -22.79 7.54
N ARG A 68 -1.54 -22.15 7.55
CA ARG A 68 -0.98 -21.47 8.73
C ARG A 68 -0.69 -20.00 8.46
N SER A 69 -1.07 -19.46 7.30
CA SER A 69 -0.84 -18.06 6.93
C SER A 69 -2.08 -17.44 6.31
N PHE A 70 -2.19 -16.12 6.49
CA PHE A 70 -3.12 -15.29 5.77
C PHE A 70 -2.32 -14.21 5.02
N LEU A 71 -2.23 -14.34 3.70
CA LEU A 71 -1.52 -13.43 2.81
C LEU A 71 -2.49 -12.46 2.14
N TRP A 72 -2.24 -11.17 2.33
CA TRP A 72 -3.01 -10.12 1.70
C TRP A 72 -2.14 -9.00 1.14
N THR A 73 -2.74 -8.15 0.32
CA THR A 73 -2.09 -6.97 -0.28
C THR A 73 -3.12 -5.86 -0.50
N THR A 74 -2.67 -4.68 -0.91
CA THR A 74 -3.54 -3.59 -1.37
C THR A 74 -3.24 -3.27 -2.84
N LEU A 75 -4.27 -2.93 -3.61
CA LEU A 75 -4.16 -2.34 -4.94
C LEU A 75 -4.77 -0.93 -4.93
N ARG A 76 -4.38 -0.14 -5.92
CA ARG A 76 -4.91 1.19 -6.21
C ARG A 76 -5.13 1.29 -7.71
N GLU A 77 -6.03 2.16 -8.15
CA GLU A 77 -6.20 2.44 -9.57
C GLU A 77 -4.81 2.77 -10.18
N PRO A 78 -4.39 2.09 -11.26
CA PRO A 78 -3.01 2.14 -11.73
C PRO A 78 -2.51 3.53 -12.10
N THR A 79 -3.36 4.36 -12.70
CA THR A 79 -3.01 5.74 -13.09
C THR A 79 -2.77 6.60 -11.85
N GLN A 80 -3.68 6.53 -10.88
CA GLN A 80 -3.57 7.23 -9.59
C GLN A 80 -2.36 6.75 -8.78
N ARG A 81 -2.06 5.44 -8.84
CA ARG A 81 -0.83 4.88 -8.26
C ARG A 81 0.41 5.49 -8.92
N LEU A 82 0.48 5.50 -10.25
CA LEU A 82 1.62 6.04 -11.01
C LEU A 82 1.86 7.52 -10.72
N ILE A 83 0.80 8.33 -10.70
CA ILE A 83 0.87 9.75 -10.35
C ILE A 83 1.42 9.92 -8.93
N SER A 84 0.90 9.15 -7.97
CA SER A 84 1.37 9.22 -6.57
C SER A 84 2.81 8.73 -6.40
N ASP A 85 3.23 7.74 -7.18
CA ASP A 85 4.59 7.18 -7.19
C ASP A 85 5.59 8.15 -7.77
N PHE A 86 5.24 8.79 -8.89
CA PHE A 86 6.04 9.86 -9.49
C PHE A 86 6.21 11.05 -8.54
N ASN A 87 5.11 11.60 -8.02
CA ASN A 87 5.16 12.75 -7.12
C ASN A 87 6.00 12.48 -5.86
N TYR A 88 5.92 11.27 -5.32
CA TYR A 88 6.65 10.91 -4.11
C TYR A 88 8.13 10.63 -4.38
N PHE A 89 8.44 9.75 -5.34
CA PHE A 89 9.82 9.28 -5.55
C PHE A 89 10.64 10.22 -6.44
N VAL A 90 10.01 10.97 -7.34
CA VAL A 90 10.71 11.90 -8.23
C VAL A 90 10.66 13.31 -7.66
N LEU A 91 9.48 13.87 -7.40
CA LEU A 91 9.38 15.28 -7.02
C LEU A 91 9.73 15.53 -5.55
N SER A 92 9.16 14.77 -4.62
CA SER A 92 9.37 15.01 -3.18
C SER A 92 10.79 14.64 -2.71
N ARG A 93 11.37 13.56 -3.23
CA ARG A 93 12.71 13.08 -2.83
C ARG A 93 13.86 13.75 -3.59
N HIS A 94 13.56 14.48 -4.65
CA HIS A 94 14.53 15.24 -5.41
C HIS A 94 14.00 16.65 -5.69
N PRO A 95 13.86 17.50 -4.66
CA PRO A 95 13.25 18.83 -4.80
C PRO A 95 14.04 19.76 -5.74
N ASN A 96 15.33 19.47 -5.95
CA ASN A 96 16.20 20.18 -6.89
C ASN A 96 15.98 19.76 -8.34
N ILE A 97 15.19 18.71 -8.62
CA ILE A 97 14.69 18.42 -9.97
C ILE A 97 13.54 19.39 -10.22
N THR A 98 13.89 20.66 -10.40
CA THR A 98 13.09 21.54 -11.23
C THR A 98 13.04 20.90 -12.62
N ALA A 99 11.90 21.04 -13.30
CA ALA A 99 11.60 20.49 -14.62
C ALA A 99 12.74 20.63 -15.67
N THR A 100 13.73 21.48 -15.45
CA THR A 100 14.90 21.71 -16.29
C THR A 100 16.07 20.71 -16.20
N ILE A 101 16.08 19.72 -15.28
CA ILE A 101 17.25 18.82 -15.19
C ILE A 101 17.14 17.61 -16.11
N ASN A 102 18.10 17.52 -17.05
CA ASN A 102 18.44 16.34 -17.84
C ASN A 102 18.67 15.13 -16.92
N TYR A 103 17.61 14.38 -16.66
CA TYR A 103 17.74 12.99 -16.22
C TYR A 103 18.53 12.28 -17.34
N ASN A 104 19.68 11.67 -17.03
CA ASN A 104 20.43 10.81 -17.94
C ASN A 104 19.60 9.56 -18.28
N VAL A 105 18.53 9.75 -19.06
CA VAL A 105 17.78 8.68 -19.69
C VAL A 105 18.39 8.52 -21.07
N SER A 106 19.20 7.48 -21.22
CA SER A 106 19.73 7.03 -22.51
C SER A 106 18.61 6.42 -23.39
N MET A 107 17.47 7.09 -23.51
CA MET A 107 16.42 6.75 -24.47
C MET A 107 16.38 7.84 -25.55
N PRO A 108 16.34 7.46 -26.84
CA PRO A 108 16.21 8.42 -27.93
C PRO A 108 14.92 9.23 -27.74
N MET A 109 15.08 10.54 -27.64
CA MET A 109 14.02 11.51 -27.40
C MET A 109 13.26 11.76 -28.71
N PRO A 110 11.91 11.70 -28.73
CA PRO A 110 11.14 12.21 -29.85
C PRO A 110 11.29 13.74 -29.92
N THR A 111 11.72 14.26 -31.07
CA THR A 111 12.07 15.68 -31.28
C THR A 111 10.88 16.57 -31.65
N THR A 112 9.66 16.25 -31.21
CA THR A 112 8.47 17.01 -31.64
C THR A 112 7.63 17.49 -30.46
N THR A 113 7.49 18.83 -30.43
CA THR A 113 6.59 19.71 -29.67
C THR A 113 6.79 19.85 -28.14
N GLU A 114 6.89 21.12 -27.76
CA GLU A 114 6.53 21.90 -26.55
C GLU A 114 5.89 21.21 -25.31
N GLN A 115 6.16 19.94 -25.03
CA GLN A 115 5.71 19.29 -23.81
C GLN A 115 6.46 19.86 -22.61
N ASP A 116 5.74 20.20 -21.56
CA ASP A 116 6.34 20.58 -20.27
C ASP A 116 7.28 19.44 -19.79
N PRO A 117 8.48 19.76 -19.29
CA PRO A 117 9.44 18.72 -18.92
C PRO A 117 8.96 17.79 -17.80
N THR A 118 8.11 18.26 -16.90
CA THR A 118 7.52 17.41 -15.83
C THR A 118 6.68 16.29 -16.45
N THR A 119 5.91 16.62 -17.49
CA THR A 119 5.12 15.67 -18.28
C THR A 119 6.01 14.60 -18.91
N ARG A 120 7.12 15.00 -19.54
CA ARG A 120 8.08 14.05 -20.13
C ARG A 120 8.73 13.14 -19.08
N LEU A 121 9.09 13.69 -17.92
CA LEU A 121 9.63 12.90 -16.80
C LEU A 121 8.60 11.90 -16.28
N PHE A 122 7.33 12.30 -16.18
CA PHE A 122 6.24 11.43 -15.78
C PHE A 122 6.02 10.29 -16.78
N GLU A 123 6.00 10.57 -18.07
CA GLU A 123 5.88 9.56 -19.12
C GLU A 123 7.02 8.53 -19.04
N ALA A 124 8.27 9.00 -18.96
CA ALA A 124 9.44 8.13 -18.80
C ALA A 124 9.38 7.29 -17.51
N TRP A 125 8.89 7.87 -16.41
CA TRP A 125 8.66 7.15 -15.16
C TRP A 125 7.60 6.05 -15.33
N ALA A 126 6.46 6.39 -15.95
CA ALA A 126 5.36 5.46 -16.18
C ALA A 126 5.79 4.25 -17.02
N HIS A 127 6.57 4.46 -18.09
CA HIS A 127 7.12 3.37 -18.89
C HIS A 127 8.01 2.41 -18.09
N ARG A 128 8.81 2.92 -17.15
CA ARG A 128 9.65 2.06 -16.27
C ARG A 128 8.80 1.26 -15.27
N GLN A 129 7.70 1.86 -14.82
CA GLN A 129 6.77 1.27 -13.86
C GLN A 129 5.66 0.42 -14.51
N ARG A 130 5.61 0.27 -15.83
CA ARG A 130 4.62 -0.59 -16.50
C ARG A 130 4.64 -2.02 -15.94
N ASP A 131 3.48 -2.66 -15.88
CA ASP A 131 3.30 -4.02 -15.35
C ASP A 131 3.88 -4.19 -13.92
N HIS A 132 3.93 -3.13 -13.09
CA HIS A 132 4.51 -3.19 -11.74
C HIS A 132 3.88 -4.31 -10.91
N TYR A 133 2.55 -4.39 -10.85
CA TYR A 133 1.84 -5.43 -10.11
C TYR A 133 2.20 -6.84 -10.60
N LEU A 134 2.25 -7.07 -11.93
CA LEU A 134 2.59 -8.37 -12.51
C LEU A 134 4.06 -8.76 -12.26
N LYS A 135 4.94 -7.79 -11.96
CA LYS A 135 6.34 -8.05 -11.59
C LYS A 135 6.51 -8.40 -10.11
N VAL A 136 5.62 -7.92 -9.24
CA VAL A 136 5.81 -8.01 -7.78
C VAL A 136 4.84 -8.96 -7.08
N LEU A 137 3.62 -9.14 -7.58
CA LEU A 137 2.57 -9.90 -6.90
C LEU A 137 2.62 -11.42 -7.09
N PRO A 138 3.00 -11.99 -8.25
CA PRO A 138 2.99 -13.44 -8.43
C PRO A 138 3.88 -14.17 -7.43
N LEU A 139 3.39 -15.28 -6.88
CA LEU A 139 4.15 -16.13 -5.95
C LEU A 139 5.10 -17.09 -6.65
N GLN A 140 4.77 -17.64 -7.82
CA GLN A 140 5.61 -18.69 -8.43
C GLN A 140 6.38 -18.21 -9.67
N ARG A 141 5.75 -17.43 -10.56
CA ARG A 141 6.36 -17.01 -11.82
C ARG A 141 6.33 -15.50 -11.97
N VAL A 142 7.51 -14.87 -11.97
CA VAL A 142 7.63 -13.45 -12.32
C VAL A 142 7.32 -13.32 -13.81
N VAL A 143 6.34 -12.48 -14.14
CA VAL A 143 6.00 -12.17 -15.52
C VAL A 143 7.19 -11.47 -16.19
N LYS A 144 7.70 -12.07 -17.27
CA LYS A 144 8.83 -11.52 -18.02
C LYS A 144 8.41 -10.25 -18.77
N PRO A 145 9.31 -9.29 -19.04
CA PRO A 145 8.98 -8.08 -19.79
C PRO A 145 8.40 -8.32 -21.19
N ARG A 146 8.72 -9.47 -21.82
CA ARG A 146 8.23 -9.88 -23.15
C ARG A 146 7.13 -10.95 -23.06
N ALA A 147 6.45 -11.08 -21.92
CA ALA A 147 5.37 -12.04 -21.77
C ALA A 147 4.23 -11.73 -22.76
N THR A 148 3.63 -12.78 -23.30
CA THR A 148 2.50 -12.66 -24.23
C THR A 148 1.25 -12.14 -23.52
N HIS A 149 0.26 -11.69 -24.29
CA HIS A 149 -1.04 -11.29 -23.74
C HIS A 149 -1.66 -12.41 -22.88
N ALA A 150 -1.67 -13.65 -23.40
CA ALA A 150 -2.20 -14.81 -22.68
C ALA A 150 -1.43 -15.09 -21.38
N GLU A 151 -0.10 -15.00 -21.38
CA GLU A 151 0.70 -15.17 -20.15
C GLU A 151 0.39 -14.10 -19.10
N LYS A 152 0.16 -12.85 -19.52
CA LYS A 152 -0.21 -11.77 -18.61
C LYS A 152 -1.61 -11.99 -18.02
N LEU A 153 -2.59 -12.41 -18.81
CA LEU A 153 -3.92 -12.75 -18.32
C LEU A 153 -3.88 -13.94 -17.35
N GLN A 154 -3.11 -14.98 -17.66
CA GLN A 154 -2.91 -16.13 -16.77
C GLN A 154 -2.29 -15.70 -15.43
N ALA A 155 -1.34 -14.76 -15.45
CA ALA A 155 -0.75 -14.23 -14.23
C ALA A 155 -1.77 -13.47 -13.38
N ILE A 156 -2.65 -12.68 -14.00
CA ILE A 156 -3.74 -11.98 -13.30
C ILE A 156 -4.68 -13.01 -12.64
N GLN A 157 -5.13 -14.01 -13.38
CA GLN A 157 -5.99 -15.06 -12.84
C GLN A 157 -5.33 -15.78 -11.66
N THR A 158 -4.04 -16.12 -11.79
CA THR A 158 -3.28 -16.77 -10.70
C THR A 158 -3.21 -15.90 -9.45
N ILE A 159 -2.99 -14.59 -9.62
CA ILE A 159 -2.95 -13.64 -8.50
C ILE A 159 -4.29 -13.62 -7.76
N ILE A 160 -5.40 -13.52 -8.49
CA ILE A 160 -6.75 -13.41 -7.92
C ILE A 160 -7.18 -14.72 -7.24
N ASP A 161 -7.03 -15.86 -7.92
CA ASP A 161 -7.64 -17.11 -7.46
C ASP A 161 -6.80 -17.90 -6.46
N ASN A 162 -5.47 -17.78 -6.56
CA ASN A 162 -4.56 -18.76 -5.96
C ASN A 162 -3.50 -18.15 -5.04
N ASP A 163 -3.00 -16.96 -5.32
CA ASP A 163 -1.83 -16.46 -4.61
C ASP A 163 -2.20 -15.80 -3.27
N TYR A 164 -3.26 -14.98 -3.25
CA TYR A 164 -3.66 -14.16 -2.11
C TYR A 164 -4.95 -14.66 -1.47
N ASP A 165 -5.02 -14.60 -0.15
CA ASP A 165 -6.24 -14.90 0.59
C ASP A 165 -7.19 -13.67 0.60
N PHE A 166 -6.64 -12.46 0.43
CA PHE A 166 -7.42 -11.24 0.28
C PHE A 166 -6.64 -10.13 -0.46
N ILE A 167 -7.33 -9.36 -1.31
CA ILE A 167 -6.75 -8.18 -1.99
C ILE A 167 -7.64 -6.97 -1.72
N ALA A 168 -7.12 -6.03 -0.93
CA ALA A 168 -7.83 -4.80 -0.57
C ALA A 168 -7.70 -3.73 -1.67
N ILE A 169 -8.69 -2.84 -1.75
CA ILE A 169 -8.71 -1.69 -2.69
C ILE A 169 -8.48 -0.40 -1.92
N THR A 170 -7.49 0.39 -2.35
CA THR A 170 -7.06 1.62 -1.65
C THR A 170 -8.18 2.65 -1.58
N GLU A 171 -8.92 2.82 -2.67
CA GLU A 171 -10.07 3.71 -2.79
C GLU A 171 -11.25 3.29 -1.89
N ARG A 172 -11.26 2.02 -1.47
CA ARG A 172 -12.27 1.40 -0.60
C ARG A 172 -11.61 0.81 0.66
N LEU A 173 -10.54 1.45 1.17
CA LEU A 173 -9.72 0.84 2.23
C LEU A 173 -10.54 0.51 3.48
N ASP A 174 -11.38 1.44 3.96
CA ASP A 174 -12.23 1.21 5.15
C ASP A 174 -13.17 0.00 4.95
N GLU A 175 -13.76 -0.14 3.76
CA GLU A 175 -14.63 -1.27 3.42
C GLU A 175 -13.85 -2.57 3.26
N SER A 176 -12.66 -2.50 2.64
CA SER A 176 -11.76 -3.65 2.49
C SER A 176 -11.31 -4.18 3.84
N LEU A 177 -11.01 -3.30 4.80
CA LEU A 177 -10.64 -3.71 6.16
C LEU A 177 -11.80 -4.36 6.90
N VAL A 178 -13.02 -3.84 6.75
CA VAL A 178 -14.22 -4.47 7.33
C VAL A 178 -14.46 -5.85 6.72
N VAL A 179 -14.30 -6.01 5.40
CA VAL A 179 -14.37 -7.34 4.76
C VAL A 179 -13.29 -8.27 5.30
N LEU A 180 -12.04 -7.79 5.44
CA LEU A 180 -10.96 -8.55 6.06
C LEU A 180 -11.33 -9.01 7.48
N GLN A 181 -11.97 -8.17 8.29
CA GLN A 181 -12.46 -8.54 9.61
C GLN A 181 -13.54 -9.61 9.56
N LEU A 182 -14.47 -9.53 8.62
CA LEU A 182 -15.52 -10.53 8.46
C LEU A 182 -14.99 -11.87 7.94
N LEU A 183 -13.89 -11.87 7.19
CA LEU A 183 -13.17 -13.09 6.78
C LEU A 183 -12.35 -13.70 7.92
N LEU A 184 -12.04 -12.93 8.97
CA LEU A 184 -11.26 -13.34 10.13
C LEU A 184 -12.09 -13.13 11.40
N PRO A 185 -13.03 -14.03 11.73
CA PRO A 185 -14.14 -13.76 12.66
C PRO A 185 -13.71 -13.33 14.07
N ASP A 186 -12.55 -13.77 14.55
CA ASP A 186 -12.01 -13.40 15.87
C ASP A 186 -11.25 -12.06 15.88
N LEU A 187 -11.27 -11.33 14.76
CA LEU A 187 -10.62 -10.04 14.64
C LEU A 187 -11.56 -8.92 15.12
N PRO A 188 -11.23 -8.20 16.20
CA PRO A 188 -12.03 -7.06 16.63
C PRO A 188 -11.83 -5.86 15.70
N LEU A 189 -12.87 -5.04 15.48
CA LEU A 189 -12.78 -3.83 14.65
C LEU A 189 -11.68 -2.86 15.11
N GLN A 190 -11.41 -2.80 16.42
CA GLN A 190 -10.39 -1.91 16.98
C GLN A 190 -8.97 -2.21 16.51
N ASP A 191 -8.68 -3.47 16.14
CA ASP A 191 -7.37 -3.89 15.64
C ASP A 191 -7.10 -3.38 14.22
N LEU A 192 -8.15 -2.93 13.53
CA LEU A 192 -8.07 -2.37 12.18
C LEU A 192 -7.91 -0.84 12.15
N LEU A 193 -8.07 -0.17 13.29
CA LEU A 193 -7.93 1.29 13.36
C LEU A 193 -6.55 1.75 12.92
N TYR A 194 -6.49 2.92 12.31
CA TYR A 194 -5.26 3.53 11.86
C TYR A 194 -5.36 5.05 11.91
N LEU A 195 -4.24 5.77 11.99
CA LEU A 195 -4.28 7.23 11.91
C LEU A 195 -4.23 7.68 10.45
N LYS A 196 -5.28 8.39 10.04
CA LYS A 196 -5.32 9.12 8.76
C LYS A 196 -4.35 10.30 8.86
N GLY A 197 -3.72 10.68 7.74
CA GLY A 197 -2.93 11.92 7.68
C GLY A 197 -1.43 11.81 7.97
N ALA A 198 -0.94 10.68 8.51
CA ALA A 198 0.50 10.49 8.79
C ALA A 198 1.42 10.63 7.56
N LYS A 199 0.86 10.57 6.34
CA LYS A 199 1.57 10.70 5.05
C LYS A 199 0.78 11.47 4.01
N THR A 200 0.01 12.46 4.42
CA THR A 200 -0.61 13.37 3.46
C THR A 200 0.40 14.41 2.98
N SER A 201 0.13 15.01 1.82
CA SER A 201 0.86 16.17 1.35
C SER A 201 0.96 17.23 2.46
N GLY A 202 2.13 17.86 2.61
CA GLY A 202 2.40 18.80 3.69
C GLY A 202 3.08 18.20 4.91
N GLY A 203 3.25 16.88 4.97
CA GLY A 203 4.02 16.19 6.01
C GLY A 203 5.44 15.79 5.56
N TYR A 204 6.07 14.92 6.33
CA TYR A 204 7.37 14.31 6.01
C TYR A 204 7.25 12.79 5.88
N ASP A 205 8.19 12.14 5.19
CA ASP A 205 8.22 10.68 5.07
C ASP A 205 8.78 9.96 6.32
N ASP A 206 9.14 8.67 6.21
CA ASP A 206 9.63 7.85 7.35
C ASP A 206 11.02 8.24 7.87
N GLY A 207 11.76 9.08 7.13
CA GLY A 207 13.16 9.34 7.48
C GLY A 207 14.06 8.10 7.35
N VAL A 208 13.62 7.06 6.63
CA VAL A 208 14.43 5.84 6.39
C VAL A 208 15.32 6.05 5.18
N PHE A 209 14.82 6.68 4.12
CA PHE A 209 15.63 6.96 2.93
C PHE A 209 16.76 7.92 3.29
N GLN A 210 18.01 7.47 3.13
CA GLN A 210 19.22 8.25 3.47
C GLN A 210 19.22 8.80 4.92
N GLY A 211 18.45 8.20 5.83
CA GLY A 211 18.33 8.67 7.22
C GLY A 211 17.72 10.06 7.38
N THR A 212 17.10 10.63 6.34
CA THR A 212 16.63 12.02 6.29
C THR A 212 15.13 12.06 6.03
N CYS A 213 14.40 12.92 6.74
CA CYS A 213 12.98 13.13 6.50
C CYS A 213 12.78 14.04 5.29
N TYR A 214 12.08 13.55 4.27
CA TYR A 214 11.76 14.33 3.07
C TYR A 214 10.36 14.91 3.17
N TYR A 215 10.25 16.21 2.89
CA TYR A 215 8.96 16.86 2.79
C TYR A 215 8.14 16.28 1.63
N ILE A 216 6.92 15.84 1.93
CA ILE A 216 6.00 15.26 0.96
C ILE A 216 5.25 16.41 0.30
N GLN A 217 5.67 16.74 -0.91
CA GLN A 217 5.04 17.81 -1.68
C GLN A 217 3.58 17.45 -2.00
N PRO A 218 2.70 18.47 -2.13
CA PRO A 218 1.39 18.29 -2.74
C PRO A 218 1.49 17.56 -4.08
N THR A 219 0.50 16.71 -4.36
CA THR A 219 0.44 16.03 -5.66
C THR A 219 0.27 17.09 -6.74
N ILE A 220 1.24 17.16 -7.65
CA ILE A 220 1.21 17.99 -8.85
C ILE A 220 0.80 17.09 -10.02
N VAL A 221 -0.22 17.54 -10.76
CA VAL A 221 -0.62 16.96 -12.05
C VAL A 221 -0.67 18.11 -13.04
N THR A 222 0.30 18.18 -13.93
CA THR A 222 0.33 19.23 -14.95
C THR A 222 -0.77 19.01 -16.00
N PRO A 223 -1.16 20.03 -16.77
CA PRO A 223 -2.07 19.85 -17.91
C PRO A 223 -1.58 18.79 -18.89
N GLY A 224 -0.27 18.72 -19.13
CA GLY A 224 0.34 17.69 -19.99
C GLY A 224 0.21 16.29 -19.42
N MET A 225 0.42 16.08 -18.11
CA MET A 225 0.18 14.79 -17.47
C MET A 225 -1.29 14.39 -17.56
N HIS A 226 -2.22 15.33 -17.34
CA HIS A 226 -3.64 15.07 -17.44
C HIS A 226 -4.05 14.65 -18.86
N ALA A 227 -3.55 15.35 -19.89
CA ALA A 227 -3.79 14.99 -21.28
C ALA A 227 -3.18 13.62 -21.63
N LEU A 228 -1.96 13.33 -21.14
CA LEU A 228 -1.27 12.06 -21.39
C LEU A 228 -2.05 10.86 -20.84
N VAL A 229 -2.57 10.93 -19.61
CA VAL A 229 -3.26 9.76 -19.02
C VAL A 229 -4.62 9.46 -19.65
N GLN A 230 -5.11 10.35 -20.51
CA GLN A 230 -6.35 10.18 -21.26
C GLN A 230 -6.13 9.54 -22.63
N THR A 231 -4.88 9.34 -23.08
CA THR A 231 -4.62 8.80 -24.41
C THR A 231 -4.94 7.30 -24.52
N PRO A 232 -5.29 6.80 -25.73
CA PRO A 232 -5.41 5.37 -25.97
C PRO A 232 -4.13 4.59 -25.67
N GLU A 233 -2.96 5.17 -25.96
CA GLU A 233 -1.65 4.59 -25.70
C GLU A 233 -1.42 4.38 -24.20
N TRP A 234 -1.83 5.33 -23.35
CA TRP A 234 -1.77 5.15 -21.90
C TRP A 234 -2.54 3.90 -21.47
N ASN A 235 -3.79 3.79 -21.92
CA ASN A 235 -4.67 2.69 -21.55
C ASN A 235 -4.19 1.34 -22.08
N THR A 236 -3.62 1.29 -23.28
CA THR A 236 -3.22 0.03 -23.95
C THR A 236 -1.78 -0.39 -23.67
N GLN A 237 -0.85 0.55 -23.47
CA GLN A 237 0.57 0.26 -23.35
C GLN A 237 1.13 0.42 -21.93
N ILE A 238 0.52 1.27 -21.10
CA ILE A 238 1.02 1.56 -19.75
C ILE A 238 0.24 0.77 -18.70
N VAL A 239 -1.09 0.92 -18.69
CA VAL A 239 -1.91 0.43 -17.57
C VAL A 239 -2.81 -0.77 -17.89
N GLN A 240 -2.87 -1.25 -19.13
CA GLN A 240 -3.82 -2.29 -19.57
C GLN A 240 -3.96 -3.45 -18.57
N TYR A 241 -2.85 -4.11 -18.26
CA TYR A 241 -2.85 -5.32 -17.41
C TYR A 241 -2.94 -5.00 -15.92
N GLU A 242 -2.38 -3.86 -15.48
CA GLU A 242 -2.55 -3.40 -14.10
C GLU A 242 -4.01 -3.05 -13.82
N ARG A 243 -4.70 -2.45 -14.80
CA ARG A 243 -6.12 -2.09 -14.72
C ARG A 243 -6.99 -3.33 -14.73
N ALA A 244 -6.69 -4.31 -15.59
CA ALA A 244 -7.39 -5.58 -15.59
C ALA A 244 -7.29 -6.30 -14.23
N LEU A 245 -6.10 -6.33 -13.61
CA LEU A 245 -5.93 -6.87 -12.26
C LEU A 245 -6.71 -6.07 -11.20
N TYR A 246 -6.62 -4.74 -11.24
CA TYR A 246 -7.35 -3.87 -10.31
C TYR A 246 -8.86 -4.08 -10.40
N GLN A 247 -9.41 -4.15 -11.63
CA GLN A 247 -10.83 -4.40 -11.87
C GLN A 247 -11.26 -5.77 -11.36
N ALA A 248 -10.46 -6.81 -11.64
CA ALA A 248 -10.73 -8.17 -11.14
C ALA A 248 -10.73 -8.22 -9.60
N ALA A 249 -9.76 -7.57 -8.95
CA ALA A 249 -9.71 -7.49 -7.49
C ALA A 249 -10.88 -6.67 -6.89
N ASN A 250 -11.25 -5.56 -7.53
CA ASN A 250 -12.39 -4.76 -7.08
C ASN A 250 -13.72 -5.53 -7.25
N GLN A 251 -13.89 -6.28 -8.34
CA GLN A 251 -15.05 -7.16 -8.51
C GLN A 251 -15.04 -8.30 -7.48
N SER A 252 -13.90 -8.92 -7.22
CA SER A 252 -13.75 -9.95 -6.18
C SER A 252 -14.14 -9.44 -4.79
N LEU A 253 -13.80 -8.18 -4.47
CA LEU A 253 -14.27 -7.51 -3.25
C LEU A 253 -15.81 -7.39 -3.22
N ASP A 254 -16.44 -6.98 -4.32
CA ASP A 254 -17.90 -6.87 -4.42
C ASP A 254 -18.61 -8.23 -4.30
N ASP A 255 -18.04 -9.27 -4.91
CA ASP A 255 -18.56 -10.63 -4.81
C ASP A 255 -18.44 -11.16 -3.38
N THR A 256 -17.34 -10.87 -2.70
CA THR A 256 -17.13 -11.23 -1.29
C THR A 256 -18.13 -10.50 -0.40
N ILE A 257 -18.38 -9.21 -0.64
CA ILE A 257 -19.40 -8.43 0.09
C ILE A 257 -20.80 -9.01 -0.13
N ALA A 258 -21.12 -9.45 -1.35
CA ALA A 258 -22.39 -10.08 -1.64
C ALA A 258 -22.55 -11.40 -0.86
N GLN A 259 -21.49 -12.22 -0.79
CA GLN A 259 -21.48 -13.49 -0.06
C GLN A 259 -21.57 -13.30 1.47
N LEU A 260 -20.86 -12.33 2.03
CA LEU A 260 -20.93 -11.98 3.46
C LEU A 260 -22.26 -11.32 3.85
N GLY A 261 -23.01 -10.82 2.87
CA GLY A 261 -24.26 -10.09 3.04
C GLY A 261 -24.03 -8.58 3.09
N LYS A 262 -24.49 -7.88 2.05
CA LYS A 262 -24.34 -6.42 1.88
C LYS A 262 -24.77 -5.61 3.11
N GLN A 263 -25.85 -6.01 3.77
CA GLN A 263 -26.36 -5.33 4.97
C GLN A 263 -25.47 -5.54 6.21
N VAL A 264 -24.84 -6.71 6.33
CA VAL A 264 -23.88 -7.01 7.41
C VAL A 264 -22.65 -6.12 7.22
N VAL A 265 -22.08 -6.11 6.00
CA VAL A 265 -20.91 -5.28 5.67
C VAL A 265 -21.23 -3.80 5.88
N ALA A 266 -22.37 -3.29 5.40
CA ALA A 266 -22.75 -1.89 5.55
C ALA A 266 -22.86 -1.47 7.03
N ARG A 267 -23.42 -2.33 7.88
CA ARG A 267 -23.53 -2.10 9.33
C ARG A 267 -22.16 -2.04 9.98
N GLN A 268 -21.30 -3.01 9.69
CA GLN A 268 -19.93 -3.05 10.23
C GLN A 268 -19.09 -1.88 9.72
N LEU A 269 -19.24 -1.47 8.46
CA LEU A 269 -18.57 -0.31 7.89
C LEU A 269 -19.00 0.99 8.56
N LYS A 270 -20.28 1.13 8.89
CA LYS A 270 -20.77 2.28 9.66
C LYS A 270 -20.13 2.32 11.05
N ALA A 271 -20.14 1.20 11.77
CA ALA A 271 -19.53 1.08 13.11
C ALA A 271 -18.02 1.37 13.06
N PHE A 272 -17.31 0.77 12.10
CA PHE A 272 -15.89 1.00 11.88
C PHE A 272 -15.57 2.47 11.62
N ARG A 273 -16.33 3.15 10.74
CA ARG A 273 -16.10 4.57 10.44
C ARG A 273 -16.33 5.48 11.64
N GLN A 274 -17.34 5.19 12.47
CA GLN A 274 -17.58 5.91 13.72
C GLN A 274 -16.40 5.75 14.68
N LEU A 275 -15.94 4.52 14.90
CA LEU A 275 -14.80 4.23 15.76
C LEU A 275 -13.51 4.85 15.22
N GLN A 276 -13.30 4.79 13.91
CA GLN A 276 -12.16 5.37 13.20
C GLN A 276 -12.13 6.90 13.31
N GLN A 277 -13.28 7.57 13.24
CA GLN A 277 -13.38 9.00 13.46
C GLN A 277 -13.04 9.37 14.91
N HIS A 278 -13.62 8.67 15.88
CA HIS A 278 -13.33 8.88 17.29
C HIS A 278 -11.83 8.69 17.59
N ALA A 279 -11.24 7.60 17.08
CA ALA A 279 -9.84 7.28 17.27
C ALA A 279 -8.90 8.35 16.67
N VAL A 280 -9.21 8.90 15.50
CA VAL A 280 -8.43 10.01 14.92
C VAL A 280 -8.53 11.27 15.77
N GLN A 281 -9.72 11.62 16.25
CA GLN A 281 -9.92 12.81 17.09
C GLN A 281 -9.11 12.75 18.39
N GLN A 282 -9.03 11.58 19.01
CA GLN A 282 -8.32 11.39 20.27
C GLN A 282 -6.81 11.22 20.09
N CYS A 283 -6.40 10.44 19.09
CA CYS A 283 -5.01 9.98 19.01
C CYS A 283 -4.12 10.78 18.07
N ALA A 284 -4.67 11.54 17.12
CA ALA A 284 -3.84 12.20 16.10
C ALA A 284 -2.92 13.28 16.68
N HIS A 285 -3.37 14.01 17.69
CA HIS A 285 -2.59 15.06 18.35
C HIS A 285 -1.46 14.50 19.23
N ASP A 286 -1.75 13.41 19.94
CA ASP A 286 -0.82 12.85 20.94
C ASP A 286 0.22 11.90 20.32
N THR A 287 0.04 11.54 19.05
CA THR A 287 0.95 10.62 18.37
C THR A 287 2.23 11.32 17.95
N VAL A 288 3.35 10.81 18.46
CA VAL A 288 4.68 11.22 18.05
C VAL A 288 5.10 10.44 16.80
N PHE A 289 5.17 11.14 15.67
CA PHE A 289 5.59 10.56 14.39
C PHE A 289 7.12 10.52 14.23
N PRO A 290 7.66 9.65 13.34
CA PRO A 290 9.11 9.49 13.14
C PRO A 290 9.80 10.70 12.53
N CYS A 291 9.03 11.59 11.92
CA CYS A 291 9.51 12.85 11.38
C CYS A 291 8.62 13.98 11.90
N ASN A 292 9.25 15.01 12.46
CA ASN A 292 8.55 16.18 12.97
C ASN A 292 7.93 16.96 11.81
N ALA A 293 6.63 17.23 11.88
CA ALA A 293 5.88 17.91 10.83
C ALA A 293 6.31 19.37 10.58
N VAL A 294 6.94 20.01 11.56
CA VAL A 294 7.39 21.41 11.49
C VAL A 294 8.85 21.48 11.06
N THR A 295 9.72 20.75 11.74
CA THR A 295 11.18 20.88 11.56
C THR A 295 11.75 19.92 10.54
N GLY A 296 11.02 18.88 10.15
CA GLY A 296 11.55 17.78 9.34
C GLY A 296 12.64 16.98 10.04
N GLN A 297 12.83 17.15 11.35
CA GLN A 297 13.82 16.38 12.09
C GLN A 297 13.28 14.99 12.40
N LYS A 298 14.17 14.01 12.31
CA LYS A 298 13.86 12.62 12.66
C LYS A 298 13.69 12.48 14.16
N ASN A 299 12.60 11.84 14.57
CA ASN A 299 12.36 11.45 15.94
C ASN A 299 12.66 9.96 16.14
N LEU A 300 13.73 9.67 16.88
CA LEU A 300 14.14 8.31 17.22
C LEU A 300 13.21 7.67 18.26
N HIS A 301 12.49 8.49 19.03
CA HIS A 301 11.48 8.07 20.00
C HIS A 301 10.10 8.43 19.48
N ASN A 302 9.52 7.53 18.69
CA ASN A 302 8.21 7.71 18.07
C ASN A 302 7.27 6.55 18.43
N ASP A 303 5.98 6.77 18.21
CA ASP A 303 4.90 5.85 18.61
C ASP A 303 4.56 4.83 17.52
N CYS A 304 5.46 4.60 16.55
CA CYS A 304 5.21 3.71 15.43
C CYS A 304 5.79 2.32 15.67
N LEU A 305 5.02 1.29 15.30
CA LEU A 305 5.45 -0.10 15.42
C LEU A 305 6.65 -0.43 14.53
N TRP A 306 6.75 0.23 13.37
CA TRP A 306 7.89 0.08 12.48
C TRP A 306 8.03 1.26 11.53
N ALA A 307 9.17 1.96 11.57
CA ALA A 307 9.37 3.17 10.76
C ALA A 307 8.16 4.11 10.91
N ASP A 308 7.36 4.31 9.87
CA ASP A 308 6.12 5.09 9.90
C ASP A 308 4.83 4.26 9.73
N SER A 309 4.92 2.95 9.95
CA SER A 309 3.79 2.02 9.96
C SER A 309 3.31 1.77 11.38
N GLY A 310 1.99 1.89 11.58
CA GLY A 310 1.34 1.60 12.86
C GLY A 310 1.63 2.65 13.95
N CYS A 311 1.68 3.93 13.59
CA CYS A 311 1.85 5.02 14.55
C CYS A 311 0.62 5.20 15.45
N GLY A 312 0.86 5.59 16.71
CA GLY A 312 -0.18 5.82 17.70
C GLY A 312 -0.86 4.54 18.18
N ALA A 313 -0.23 3.38 17.96
CA ALA A 313 -0.87 2.08 18.18
C ALA A 313 -1.34 1.88 19.63
N ASP A 314 -0.62 2.42 20.61
CA ASP A 314 -1.03 2.33 22.02
C ASP A 314 -2.22 3.23 22.35
N CYS A 315 -2.32 4.40 21.73
CA CYS A 315 -3.52 5.23 21.84
C CYS A 315 -4.72 4.53 21.20
N LEU A 316 -4.55 4.04 19.96
CA LEU A 316 -5.60 3.33 19.21
C LEU A 316 -6.13 2.10 19.97
N ASP A 317 -5.26 1.38 20.70
CA ASP A 317 -5.68 0.25 21.53
C ASP A 317 -6.56 0.67 22.71
N ARG A 318 -6.35 1.87 23.29
CA ARG A 318 -7.15 2.39 24.42
C ARG A 318 -8.52 2.88 23.97
N VAL A 319 -8.58 3.68 22.91
CA VAL A 319 -9.85 4.24 22.39
C VAL A 319 -10.70 3.22 21.63
N GLY A 320 -10.10 2.09 21.29
CA GLY A 320 -10.77 0.99 20.60
C GLY A 320 -11.64 0.11 21.51
N VAL A 321 -11.54 0.26 22.83
CA VAL A 321 -12.34 -0.50 23.79
C VAL A 321 -13.65 0.28 24.05
N PRO A 322 -14.82 -0.35 23.90
CA PRO A 322 -16.12 0.27 24.16
C PRO A 322 -16.29 0.82 25.58
#